data_AF-A0A6G3WI41-F1
#
_entry.id   AF-A0A6G3WI41-F1
#
_cell.length_a   1.000
_cell.length_b   1.000
_cell.length_c   1.000
_cell.angle_alpha   90.00
_cell.angle_beta   90.00
_cell.angle_gamma   90.00
#
_symmetry.space_group_name_H-M   'P 1'
#
loop_
_entity.id
_entity.type
_entity.pdbx_description
1 polymer ?
#
loop_
_entity_poly.entity_id
_entity_poly.type
_entity_poly.pdbx_seq_one_letter_code
_entity_poly.pdbx_strand_id
1 'polypeptide(L)' 'MSVSDETTTVSDGILLSDAAAAKVKGLLEQEGREDLALRVAVQPGGCSGLRYQLFFD' A
#
# COMPACT_ATOMS: atom_id res chain seq x y z
N MET A 1 17.73 -8.75 23.22
CA MET A 1 16.80 -9.00 22.11
C MET A 1 17.08 -7.95 21.05
N SER A 2 17.81 -8.30 19.99
CA SER A 2 18.09 -7.40 18.87
C SER A 2 17.10 -7.77 17.76
N VAL A 3 16.19 -6.86 17.43
CA VAL A 3 15.31 -7.02 16.27
C VAL A 3 16.05 -6.36 15.11
N SER A 4 16.55 -7.20 14.20
CA SER A 4 17.17 -6.74 12.96
C SER A 4 16.06 -6.33 12.01
N ASP A 5 15.92 -5.02 11.77
CA ASP A 5 15.11 -4.48 10.69
C ASP A 5 15.85 -4.74 9.38
N GLU A 6 15.56 -5.87 8.73
CA GLU A 6 16.07 -6.18 7.40
C GLU A 6 15.22 -5.43 6.37
N THR A 7 15.60 -4.19 6.07
CA THR A 7 15.02 -3.42 4.97
C THR A 7 15.39 -4.09 3.64
N THR A 8 14.55 -5.03 3.20
CA THR A 8 14.65 -5.65 1.88
C THR A 8 14.43 -4.56 0.82
N THR A 9 15.51 -4.12 0.16
CA THR A 9 15.45 -3.11 -0.90
C THR A 9 14.84 -3.73 -2.16
N VAL A 10 13.51 -3.78 -2.20
CA VAL A 10 12.76 -4.05 -3.43
C VAL A 10 13.03 -2.88 -4.36
N SER A 11 13.99 -3.07 -5.27
CA SER A 11 14.51 -2.00 -6.14
C SER A 11 13.56 -1.65 -7.29
N ASP A 12 12.55 -2.50 -7.53
CA ASP A 12 11.47 -2.32 -8.50
C ASP A 12 10.13 -2.67 -7.81
N GLY A 13 9.52 -1.71 -7.12
CA GLY A 13 8.26 -1.96 -6.44
C GLY A 13 7.71 -0.79 -5.62
N ILE A 14 6.50 -0.99 -5.09
CA ILE A 14 5.85 -0.05 -4.18
C ILE A 14 6.23 -0.45 -2.75
N LEU A 15 6.92 0.44 -2.05
CA LEU A 15 7.24 0.27 -0.64
C LEU A 15 6.03 0.67 0.21
N LEU A 16 5.57 -0.27 1.05
CA LEU A 16 4.54 -0.01 2.04
C LEU A 16 5.21 0.11 3.41
N SER A 17 5.00 1.23 4.09
CA SER A 17 5.46 1.38 5.48
C SER A 17 4.63 0.51 6.42
N ASP A 18 5.18 0.14 7.58
CA ASP A 18 4.45 -0.67 8.57
C ASP A 18 3.12 -0.02 8.99
N ALA A 19 3.12 1.31 9.16
CA ALA A 19 1.91 2.05 9.47
C ALA A 19 0.86 1.98 8.35
N ALA A 20 1.30 2.01 7.08
CA ALA A 20 0.40 1.86 5.94
C ALA A 20 -0.13 0.42 5.84
N ALA A 21 0.71 -0.59 6.04
CA ALA A 21 0.33 -2.00 6.07
C ALA A 21 -0.72 -2.28 7.15
N ALA A 22 -0.53 -1.77 8.37
CA ALA A 22 -1.48 -1.90 9.45
C ALA A 22 -2.85 -1.27 9.12
N LYS A 23 -2.84 -0.10 8.46
CA LYS A 23 -4.08 0.58 8.05
C LYS A 23 -4.81 -0.18 6.93
N VAL A 24 -4.07 -0.66 5.94
CA VAL A 24 -4.57 -1.49 4.84
C VAL A 24 -5.24 -2.74 5.43
N LYS A 25 -4.53 -3.47 6.29
CA LYS A 25 -5.07 -4.66 6.97
C LYS A 25 -6.36 -4.34 7.74
N GLY A 26 -6.35 -3.27 8.54
CA GLY A 26 -7.53 -2.85 9.28
C GLY A 26 -8.72 -2.48 8.38
N LEU A 27 -8.49 -1.95 7.19
CA LEU A 27 -9.57 -1.68 6.21
C LEU A 27 -10.13 -2.97 5.61
N LEU A 28 -9.30 -3.96 5.28
CA LEU A 28 -9.77 -5.28 4.82
C LEU A 28 -10.58 -6.01 5.92
N GLU A 29 -10.09 -6.00 7.16
CA GLU A 29 -10.76 -6.62 8.30
C GLU A 29 -12.15 -6.00 8.56
N GLN A 30 -12.32 -4.71 8.30
CA GLN A 30 -13.61 -4.01 8.41
C GLN A 30 -14.60 -4.42 7.31
N GLU A 31 -14.13 -4.73 6.10
CA GLU A 31 -14.99 -5.26 5.03
C GLU A 31 -15.31 -6.76 5.22
N GLY A 32 -14.57 -7.46 6.09
CA GLY A 32 -14.75 -8.89 6.34
C GLY A 32 -14.38 -9.75 5.13
N ARG A 33 -13.55 -9.21 4.22
CA ARG A 33 -13.18 -9.84 2.96
C ARG A 33 -11.67 -10.01 2.86
N GLU A 34 -11.25 -11.25 2.80
CA GLU A 34 -9.84 -11.65 2.67
C GLU A 34 -9.41 -11.83 1.21
N ASP A 35 -10.36 -11.72 0.29
CA ASP A 35 -10.16 -11.89 -1.15
C ASP A 35 -9.88 -10.57 -1.90
N LEU A 36 -9.79 -9.45 -1.17
CA LEU A 36 -9.48 -8.13 -1.71
C LEU A 36 -7.97 -7.86 -1.72
N ALA A 37 -7.49 -7.20 -2.76
CA ALA A 37 -6.11 -6.74 -2.87
C ALA A 37 -6.04 -5.22 -2.90
N LEU A 38 -4.94 -4.65 -2.36
CA LEU A 38 -4.67 -3.23 -2.52
C LEU A 38 -4.18 -2.96 -3.95
N ARG A 39 -4.99 -2.23 -4.71
CA ARG A 39 -4.64 -1.77 -6.05
C ARG A 39 -4.24 -0.31 -6.03
N VAL A 40 -3.14 0.01 -6.71
CA VAL A 40 -2.71 1.40 -6.93
C VAL A 40 -2.93 1.76 -8.39
N ALA A 41 -3.74 2.77 -8.65
CA ALA A 41 -3.95 3.34 -9.97
C ALA A 41 -3.24 4.69 -10.09
N VAL A 42 -2.64 4.94 -11.25
CA VAL A 42 -1.99 6.22 -11.58
C VAL A 42 -2.76 6.89 -12.70
N GLN A 43 -3.16 8.14 -12.51
CA GLN A 43 -3.87 8.94 -13.50
C GLN A 43 -3.19 10.29 -13.71
N PRO A 44 -3.28 10.89 -14.92
CA PRO A 44 -2.81 12.25 -15.15
C PRO A 44 -3.67 13.26 -14.37
N GLY A 45 -3.02 14.13 -13.60
CA GLY A 45 -3.65 15.18 -12.78
C GLY A 45 -3.49 16.60 -13.36
N GLY A 46 -3.02 16.73 -14.61
CA GLY A 46 -2.80 18.03 -15.25
C GLY A 46 -1.59 18.76 -14.67
N CYS A 47 -1.73 20.04 -14.33
CA CYS A 47 -0.63 20.88 -13.83
C CYS A 47 -0.06 20.41 -12.47
N SER A 48 -0.82 19.60 -11.72
CA SER A 48 -0.42 19.08 -10.41
C SER A 48 0.37 17.76 -10.50
N GLY A 49 0.62 17.24 -11.70
CA GLY A 49 1.40 16.02 -11.92
C GLY A 49 0.53 14.75 -11.97
N LEU A 50 1.03 13.66 -11.38
CA LEU A 50 0.34 12.37 -11.33
C LEU A 50 -0.55 12.27 -10.10
N ARG A 51 -1.72 11.66 -10.25
CA ARG A 51 -2.64 11.33 -9.16
C ARG A 51 -2.58 9.84 -8.88
N TYR A 52 -2.35 9.51 -7.62
CA TYR A 52 -2.40 8.14 -7.11
C TYR A 52 -3.76 7.88 -6.47
N GLN A 53 -4.41 6.80 -6.85
CA GLN A 53 -5.64 6.31 -6.23
C GLN A 53 -5.41 4.90 -5.72
N LEU A 54 -5.99 4.60 -4.56
CA LEU A 54 -5.91 3.30 -3.92
C LEU A 54 -7.31 2.70 -3.88
N PHE A 55 -7.43 1.45 -4.31
CA PHE A 55 -8.66 0.68 -4.32
C PHE A 55 -8.44 -0.66 -3.61
N PHE A 56 -9.54 -1.23 -3.13
CA PHE A 56 -9.61 -2.61 -2.67
C PHE A 56 -10.53 -3.35 -3.63
N ASP A 57 -9.94 -4.19 -4.49
CA ASP A 57 -10.64 -5.01 -5.48
C ASP A 57 -10.09 -6.44 -5.56
#